data_AF-A0A972VZS6-F1
#
_entry.id   AF-A0A972VZS6-F1
#
_cell.length_a   1.000
_cell.length_b   1.000
_cell.length_c   1.000
_cell.angle_alpha   90.00
_cell.angle_beta   90.00
_cell.angle_gamma   90.00
#
_symmetry.space_group_name_H-M   'P 1'
#
loop_
_entity.id
_entity.type
_entity.pdbx_description
1 polymer ?
#
loop_
_entity_poly.entity_id
_entity_poly.type
_entity_poly.pdbx_seq_one_letter_code
_entity_poly.pdbx_strand_id
1 'polypeptide(L)'
;VAVAKEILGHEVILEISAFNVDKPPLDYFDLQERELGTQGYAMVFSNAPTFIEKSFVFPAATFVVGSDTIERIADPKYYGNLVANRDAALGLLQQRGHRFLVFGRSDGEGFIGLEHLELPPSLRAICDGVPEARFRIDLASRDLRQN
;
A
#
# COMPACT_ATOMS: atom_id res chain seq x y z
N VAL A 1 -9.26 5.00 -5.78
CA VAL A 1 -9.58 3.88 -6.70
C VAL A 1 -9.65 4.34 -8.15
N ALA A 2 -10.51 5.30 -8.52
CA ALA A 2 -10.67 5.76 -9.91
C ALA A 2 -9.36 6.13 -10.64
N VAL A 3 -8.52 6.98 -10.03
CA VAL A 3 -7.22 7.37 -10.62
C VAL A 3 -6.29 6.17 -10.85
N ALA A 4 -6.22 5.24 -9.89
CA ALA A 4 -5.41 4.04 -10.03
C ALA A 4 -5.92 3.14 -11.17
N LYS A 5 -7.24 2.98 -11.29
CA LYS A 5 -7.88 2.23 -12.38
C LYS A 5 -7.57 2.83 -13.75
N GLU A 6 -7.61 4.15 -13.87
CA GLU A 6 -7.24 4.84 -15.11
C GLU A 6 -5.77 4.61 -15.48
N ILE A 7 -4.84 4.78 -14.52
CA ILE A 7 -3.40 4.61 -14.74
C ILE A 7 -3.04 3.17 -15.11
N LEU A 8 -3.61 2.21 -14.38
CA LEU A 8 -3.29 0.80 -14.56
C LEU A 8 -4.03 0.16 -15.74
N GLY A 9 -5.15 0.73 -16.19
CA GLY A 9 -6.00 0.11 -17.21
C GLY A 9 -6.64 -1.21 -16.76
N HIS A 10 -6.66 -1.47 -15.44
CA HIS A 10 -7.17 -2.70 -14.83
C HIS A 10 -8.16 -2.38 -13.71
N GLU A 11 -9.03 -3.33 -13.39
CA GLU A 11 -9.87 -3.22 -12.19
C GLU A 11 -9.01 -3.12 -10.93
N VAL A 12 -9.42 -2.24 -10.01
CA VAL A 12 -8.75 -2.03 -8.73
C VAL A 12 -9.69 -2.48 -7.63
N ILE A 13 -9.22 -3.44 -6.85
CA ILE A 13 -9.97 -4.04 -5.74
C ILE A 13 -9.36 -3.53 -4.44
N LEU A 14 -10.21 -3.16 -3.49
CA LEU A 14 -9.79 -2.81 -2.15
C LEU A 14 -9.40 -4.09 -1.39
N GLU A 15 -8.30 -4.04 -0.66
CA GLU A 15 -7.86 -5.15 0.17
C GLU A 15 -7.71 -4.70 1.61
N ILE A 16 -8.20 -5.55 2.52
CA ILE A 16 -7.99 -5.40 3.95
C ILE A 16 -7.55 -6.74 4.53
N SER A 17 -6.36 -6.75 5.13
CA SER A 17 -5.93 -7.88 5.94
C SER A 17 -6.55 -7.82 7.32
N ALA A 18 -7.13 -8.93 7.78
CA ALA A 18 -7.72 -9.06 9.12
C ALA A 18 -6.68 -8.84 10.24
N PHE A 19 -5.42 -9.14 9.94
CA PHE A 19 -4.27 -8.87 10.80
C PHE A 19 -3.38 -7.81 10.16
N ASN A 20 -2.86 -6.88 10.95
CA ASN A 20 -1.93 -5.86 10.49
C ASN A 20 -0.82 -5.70 11.52
N VAL A 21 0.43 -5.64 11.10
CA VAL A 21 1.61 -5.65 11.98
C VAL A 21 1.54 -4.53 13.04
N ASP A 22 1.01 -3.36 12.68
CA ASP A 22 0.97 -2.17 13.55
C ASP A 22 -0.39 -1.92 14.22
N LYS A 23 -1.40 -2.76 14.02
CA LYS A 23 -2.77 -2.51 14.49
C LYS A 23 -3.37 -3.75 15.15
N PRO A 24 -4.32 -3.59 16.08
CA PRO A 24 -5.07 -4.73 16.59
C PRO A 24 -5.73 -5.50 15.44
N PRO A 25 -5.91 -6.83 15.59
CA PRO A 25 -6.72 -7.61 14.66
C PRO A 25 -8.12 -7.02 14.54
N LEU A 26 -8.71 -7.14 13.35
CA LEU A 26 -10.07 -6.71 13.10
C LEU A 26 -11.02 -7.83 13.48
N ASP A 27 -12.06 -7.49 14.24
CA ASP A 27 -13.16 -8.41 14.48
C ASP A 27 -14.18 -8.38 13.33
N TYR A 28 -15.22 -9.20 13.44
CA TYR A 28 -16.26 -9.29 12.41
C TYR A 28 -16.98 -7.96 12.18
N PHE A 29 -17.24 -7.18 13.24
CA PHE A 29 -17.94 -5.90 13.13
C PHE A 29 -17.05 -4.85 12.48
N ASP A 30 -15.76 -4.80 12.81
CA ASP A 30 -14.77 -3.94 12.15
C ASP A 30 -14.72 -4.19 10.63
N LEU A 31 -14.70 -5.47 10.23
CA LEU A 31 -14.65 -5.85 8.81
C LEU A 31 -15.95 -5.44 8.10
N GLN A 32 -17.10 -5.70 8.72
CA GLN A 32 -18.40 -5.32 8.17
C GLN A 32 -18.55 -3.80 8.01
N GLU A 33 -18.14 -3.02 9.01
CA GLU A 33 -18.17 -1.55 8.95
C GLU A 33 -17.32 -1.03 7.77
N ARG A 34 -16.13 -1.61 7.58
CA ARG A 34 -15.24 -1.21 6.48
C ARG A 34 -15.78 -1.62 5.12
N GLU A 35 -16.47 -2.75 5.03
CA GLU A 35 -17.17 -3.16 3.80
C GLU A 35 -18.28 -2.16 3.44
N LEU A 36 -19.06 -1.72 4.42
CA LEU A 36 -20.09 -0.69 4.22
C LEU A 36 -19.48 0.66 3.79
N GLY A 37 -18.27 0.99 4.29
CA GLY A 37 -17.51 2.18 3.91
C GLY A 37 -16.89 2.16 2.51
N THR A 38 -17.02 1.07 1.75
CA THR A 38 -16.40 0.94 0.41
C THR A 38 -17.04 1.79 -0.68
N GLN A 39 -18.20 2.41 -0.42
CA GLN A 39 -18.93 3.21 -1.42
C GLN A 39 -19.18 2.44 -2.73
N GLY A 40 -19.33 1.11 -2.66
CA GLY A 40 -19.60 0.24 -3.82
C GLY A 40 -18.36 -0.27 -4.56
N TYR A 41 -17.15 0.03 -4.09
CA TYR A 41 -15.94 -0.60 -4.63
C TYR A 41 -15.81 -2.07 -4.16
N ALA A 42 -15.40 -2.95 -5.06
CA ALA A 42 -15.13 -4.34 -4.71
C ALA A 42 -14.04 -4.43 -3.63
N MET A 43 -14.26 -5.31 -2.64
CA MET A 43 -13.34 -5.52 -1.52
C MET A 43 -13.07 -7.00 -1.32
N VAL A 44 -11.82 -7.31 -0.95
CA VAL A 44 -11.40 -8.65 -0.52
C VAL A 44 -10.79 -8.54 0.87
N PHE A 45 -11.20 -9.43 1.76
CA PHE A 45 -10.54 -9.65 3.03
C PHE A 45 -9.48 -10.74 2.89
N SER A 46 -8.30 -10.50 3.45
CA SER A 46 -7.20 -11.46 3.44
C SER A 46 -6.70 -11.77 4.85
N ASN A 47 -5.93 -12.85 4.95
CA ASN A 47 -5.10 -13.14 6.13
C ASN A 47 -3.61 -12.97 5.78
N ALA A 48 -3.27 -11.87 5.10
CA ALA A 48 -1.92 -11.58 4.63
C ALA A 48 -1.42 -10.24 5.20
N PRO A 49 -0.88 -10.21 6.44
CA PRO A 49 -0.49 -8.97 7.10
C PRO A 49 0.66 -8.24 6.39
N THR A 50 1.62 -8.97 5.79
CA THR A 50 2.78 -8.39 5.11
C THR A 50 2.64 -8.39 3.59
N PHE A 51 3.41 -7.55 2.89
CA PHE A 51 3.43 -7.56 1.42
C PHE A 51 4.03 -8.84 0.84
N ILE A 52 4.90 -9.52 1.60
CA ILE A 52 5.39 -10.84 1.22
C ILE A 52 4.27 -11.87 1.26
N GLU A 53 3.45 -11.91 2.30
CA GLU A 53 2.28 -12.80 2.34
C GLU A 53 1.26 -12.43 1.26
N LYS A 54 1.00 -11.14 1.03
CA LYS A 54 0.13 -10.68 -0.06
C LYS A 54 0.66 -11.12 -1.43
N SER A 55 1.97 -11.19 -1.60
CA SER A 55 2.61 -11.68 -2.83
C SER A 55 2.21 -13.12 -3.17
N PHE A 56 1.91 -13.95 -2.16
CA PHE A 56 1.46 -15.33 -2.34
C PHE A 56 -0.05 -15.42 -2.62
N VAL A 57 -0.84 -14.51 -2.04
CA VAL A 57 -2.29 -14.46 -2.24
C VAL A 57 -2.68 -13.82 -3.58
N PHE A 58 -1.94 -12.81 -4.03
CA PHE A 58 -2.24 -12.02 -5.22
C PHE A 58 -1.10 -12.06 -6.25
N PRO A 59 -0.91 -13.17 -6.99
CA PRO A 59 0.24 -13.35 -7.88
C PRO A 59 0.40 -12.22 -8.91
N ALA A 60 1.62 -11.69 -9.05
CA ALA A 60 1.98 -10.63 -9.99
C ALA A 60 1.09 -9.36 -9.93
N ALA A 61 0.42 -9.11 -8.81
CA ALA A 61 -0.40 -7.92 -8.63
C ALA A 61 0.45 -6.64 -8.54
N THR A 62 -0.10 -5.53 -9.03
CA THR A 62 0.36 -4.19 -8.72
C THR A 62 -0.36 -3.68 -7.48
N PHE A 63 0.37 -3.43 -6.40
CA PHE A 63 -0.20 -2.91 -5.16
C PHE A 63 -0.33 -1.39 -5.22
N VAL A 64 -1.53 -0.89 -4.98
CA VAL A 64 -1.79 0.55 -4.86
C VAL A 64 -1.62 0.95 -3.40
N VAL A 65 -0.65 1.82 -3.11
CA VAL A 65 -0.29 2.19 -1.74
C VAL A 65 -0.03 3.69 -1.60
N GLY A 66 -0.14 4.22 -0.38
CA GLY A 66 0.30 5.58 -0.08
C GLY A 66 1.80 5.65 0.24
N SER A 67 2.37 6.86 0.20
CA SER A 67 3.77 7.13 0.54
C SER A 67 4.19 6.56 1.90
N ASP A 68 3.38 6.76 2.95
CA ASP A 68 3.61 6.19 4.29
C ASP A 68 3.76 4.67 4.30
N THR A 69 3.10 3.99 3.36
CA THR A 69 3.16 2.52 3.29
C THR A 69 4.39 2.06 2.54
N ILE A 70 4.80 2.76 1.48
CA ILE A 70 6.02 2.40 0.76
C ILE A 70 7.28 2.66 1.61
N GLU A 71 7.28 3.69 2.45
CA GLU A 71 8.36 3.93 3.43
C GLU A 71 8.45 2.78 4.45
N ARG A 72 7.31 2.29 4.95
CA ARG A 72 7.30 1.11 5.86
C ARG A 72 7.80 -0.16 5.19
N ILE A 73 7.53 -0.35 3.90
CA ILE A 73 8.10 -1.47 3.12
C ILE A 73 9.63 -1.35 3.00
N ALA A 74 10.17 -0.13 2.99
CA ALA A 74 11.61 0.12 2.95
C ALA A 74 12.31 0.02 4.32
N ASP A 75 11.57 0.05 5.41
CA ASP A 75 12.11 0.14 6.77
C ASP A 75 12.50 -1.26 7.33
N PRO A 76 13.78 -1.52 7.65
CA PRO A 76 14.24 -2.76 8.26
C PRO A 76 13.52 -3.16 9.55
N LYS A 77 12.90 -2.21 10.26
CA LYS A 77 12.09 -2.48 11.46
C LYS A 77 11.03 -3.57 11.22
N TYR A 78 10.45 -3.62 10.02
CA TYR A 78 9.44 -4.62 9.64
C TYR A 78 10.03 -5.98 9.25
N TYR A 79 11.36 -6.11 9.25
CA TYR A 79 12.11 -7.29 8.84
C TYR A 79 13.06 -7.79 9.94
N GLY A 80 12.66 -7.60 11.20
CA GLY A 80 13.45 -7.98 12.36
C GLY A 80 14.66 -7.07 12.60
N ASN A 81 14.61 -5.83 12.14
CA ASN A 81 15.71 -4.85 12.15
C ASN A 81 16.94 -5.28 11.33
N LEU A 82 16.79 -6.21 10.40
CA LEU A 82 17.87 -6.72 9.56
C LEU A 82 17.70 -6.24 8.11
N VAL A 83 18.63 -5.41 7.65
CA VAL A 83 18.72 -4.93 6.27
C VAL A 83 18.72 -6.08 5.26
N ALA A 84 19.47 -7.15 5.54
CA ALA A 84 19.52 -8.33 4.66
C ALA A 84 18.16 -9.01 4.49
N ASN A 85 17.34 -9.08 5.54
CA ASN A 85 16.00 -9.67 5.48
C ASN A 85 15.05 -8.81 4.65
N ARG A 86 15.11 -7.48 4.83
CA ARG A 86 14.37 -6.54 3.99
C ARG A 86 14.77 -6.71 2.52
N ASP A 87 16.07 -6.71 2.23
CA ASP A 87 16.55 -6.77 0.84
C ASP A 87 16.17 -8.10 0.17
N ALA A 88 16.22 -9.21 0.92
CA ALA A 88 15.72 -10.51 0.44
C ALA A 88 14.21 -10.48 0.17
N ALA A 89 13.42 -9.85 1.04
CA ALA A 89 11.98 -9.69 0.85
C ALA A 89 11.67 -8.83 -0.39
N LEU A 90 12.37 -7.71 -0.57
CA LEU A 90 12.25 -6.87 -1.76
C LEU A 90 12.61 -7.65 -3.03
N GLY A 91 13.71 -8.40 -3.01
CA GLY A 91 14.11 -9.26 -4.12
C GLY A 91 13.05 -10.31 -4.48
N LEU A 92 12.39 -10.89 -3.49
CA LEU A 92 11.29 -11.82 -3.72
C LEU A 92 10.09 -11.14 -4.40
N LEU A 93 9.71 -9.93 -3.96
CA LEU A 93 8.63 -9.17 -4.61
C LEU A 93 8.95 -8.87 -6.08
N GLN A 94 10.19 -8.47 -6.36
CA GLN A 94 10.67 -8.24 -7.73
C GLN A 94 10.62 -9.52 -8.56
N GLN A 95 11.16 -10.63 -8.05
CA GLN A 95 11.20 -11.91 -8.75
C GLN A 95 9.79 -12.43 -9.08
N ARG A 96 8.82 -12.18 -8.21
CA ARG A 96 7.41 -12.57 -8.40
C ARG A 96 6.62 -11.60 -9.30
N GLY A 97 7.26 -10.54 -9.81
CA GLY A 97 6.67 -9.61 -10.76
C GLY A 97 5.73 -8.57 -10.13
N HIS A 98 5.85 -8.31 -8.82
CA HIS A 98 5.04 -7.28 -8.18
C HIS A 98 5.54 -5.88 -8.50
N ARG A 99 4.60 -4.94 -8.56
CA ARG A 99 4.85 -3.51 -8.67
C ARG A 99 4.06 -2.74 -7.61
N PHE A 100 4.44 -1.49 -7.40
CA PHE A 100 3.75 -0.57 -6.52
C PHE A 100 3.37 0.70 -7.27
N LEU A 101 2.09 1.05 -7.25
CA LEU A 101 1.64 2.39 -7.65
C LEU A 101 1.50 3.24 -6.39
N VAL A 102 2.38 4.23 -6.26
CA VAL A 102 2.55 5.02 -5.03
C VAL A 102 1.83 6.35 -5.17
N PHE A 103 0.81 6.53 -4.33
CA PHE A 103 0.09 7.78 -4.16
C PHE A 103 0.81 8.64 -3.13
N GLY A 104 1.25 9.83 -3.55
CA GLY A 104 1.81 10.81 -2.62
C GLY A 104 0.78 11.35 -1.65
N ARG A 105 1.26 12.04 -0.62
CA ARG A 105 0.43 12.71 0.39
C ARG A 105 0.72 14.21 0.42
N SER A 106 -0.25 14.97 0.91
CA SER A 106 -0.02 16.35 1.35
C SER A 106 0.45 16.35 2.79
N ASP A 107 1.43 17.17 3.13
CA ASP A 107 1.90 17.39 4.51
C ASP A 107 1.49 18.76 5.08
N GLY A 108 0.63 19.49 4.37
CA GLY A 108 0.15 20.82 4.71
C GLY A 108 1.01 21.96 4.15
N GLU A 109 2.29 21.71 3.87
CA GLU A 109 3.22 22.70 3.27
C GLU A 109 3.52 22.37 1.79
N GLY A 110 3.42 21.11 1.41
CA GLY A 110 3.68 20.64 0.06
C GLY A 110 3.15 19.23 -0.21
N PHE A 111 3.60 18.65 -1.33
CA PHE A 111 3.25 17.30 -1.76
C PHE A 111 4.46 16.39 -1.71
N ILE A 112 4.35 15.29 -0.98
CA ILE A 112 5.37 14.25 -0.87
C ILE A 112 4.99 13.09 -1.81
N GLY A 113 5.45 13.17 -3.05
CA GLY A 113 5.43 12.10 -4.06
C GLY A 113 6.57 11.07 -3.90
N LEU A 114 6.54 10.02 -4.73
CA LEU A 114 7.55 8.93 -4.73
C LEU A 114 8.99 9.46 -4.91
N GLU A 115 9.14 10.49 -5.74
CA GLU A 115 10.41 11.13 -6.06
C GLU A 115 11.14 11.68 -4.83
N HIS A 116 10.39 12.09 -3.80
CA HIS A 116 10.90 12.65 -2.56
C HIS A 116 11.32 11.58 -1.53
N LEU A 117 10.98 10.31 -1.77
CA LEU A 117 11.24 9.23 -0.82
C LEU A 117 12.63 8.63 -1.02
N GLU A 118 13.35 8.40 0.06
CA GLU A 118 14.62 7.65 0.08
C GLU A 118 14.33 6.15 0.17
N LEU A 119 14.23 5.49 -0.99
CA LEU A 119 13.94 4.05 -1.08
C LEU A 119 15.17 3.24 -1.50
N PRO A 120 15.34 2.00 -1.01
CA PRO A 120 16.32 1.07 -1.56
C PRO A 120 16.17 0.93 -3.08
N PRO A 121 17.26 0.87 -3.86
CA PRO A 121 17.18 0.80 -5.32
C PRO A 121 16.30 -0.33 -5.86
N SER A 122 16.31 -1.49 -5.18
CA SER A 122 15.45 -2.64 -5.50
C SER A 122 13.96 -2.31 -5.39
N LEU A 123 13.54 -1.62 -4.33
CA LEU A 123 12.16 -1.19 -4.17
C LEU A 123 11.82 -0.09 -5.19
N ARG A 124 12.69 0.91 -5.35
CA ARG A 124 12.48 2.02 -6.29
C ARG A 124 12.24 1.52 -7.72
N ALA A 125 12.94 0.46 -8.15
CA ALA A 125 12.81 -0.12 -9.49
C ALA A 125 11.43 -0.74 -9.79
N ILE A 126 10.64 -1.06 -8.77
CA ILE A 126 9.28 -1.61 -8.91
C ILE A 126 8.19 -0.64 -8.46
N CYS A 127 8.52 0.63 -8.25
CA CYS A 127 7.57 1.67 -7.89
C CYS A 127 7.32 2.65 -9.05
N ASP A 128 6.05 2.96 -9.29
CA ASP A 128 5.60 4.06 -10.13
C ASP A 128 4.90 5.10 -9.24
N GLY A 129 5.28 6.37 -9.37
CA GLY A 129 4.67 7.46 -8.60
C GLY A 129 3.47 8.05 -9.33
N VAL A 130 2.39 8.33 -8.62
CA VAL A 130 1.27 9.11 -9.16
C VAL A 130 1.61 10.60 -9.07
N PRO A 131 1.66 11.35 -10.18
CA PRO A 131 1.97 12.78 -10.16
C PRO A 131 0.92 13.56 -9.35
N GLU A 132 1.34 14.62 -8.65
CA GLU A 132 0.44 15.50 -7.89
C GLU A 132 -0.72 16.02 -8.74
N ALA A 133 -0.44 16.40 -10.00
CA ALA A 133 -1.45 16.91 -10.93
C ALA A 133 -2.57 15.90 -11.25
N ARG A 134 -2.34 14.59 -11.02
CA ARG A 134 -3.32 13.52 -11.19
C ARG A 134 -4.05 13.19 -9.89
N PHE A 135 -3.41 13.42 -8.75
CA PHE A 135 -3.99 13.09 -7.45
C PHE A 135 -3.35 13.94 -6.34
N ARG A 136 -4.21 14.70 -5.66
CA ARG A 136 -3.90 15.35 -4.39
C ARG A 136 -5.10 15.16 -3.47
N ILE A 137 -4.86 14.54 -2.32
CA ILE A 137 -5.85 14.44 -1.24
C ILE A 137 -5.17 14.96 0.02
N ASP A 138 -5.69 16.05 0.58
CA ASP A 138 -5.20 16.68 1.81
C ASP A 138 -5.77 16.01 3.08
N LEU A 139 -6.15 14.74 3.00
CA LEU A 139 -6.77 13.97 4.10
C LEU A 139 -5.92 12.74 4.44
N ALA A 140 -5.61 12.53 5.72
CA ALA A 140 -4.97 11.30 6.16
C ALA A 140 -6.02 10.18 6.33
N SER A 141 -5.62 8.92 6.13
CA SER A 141 -6.47 7.75 6.37
C SER A 141 -7.00 7.66 7.82
N ARG A 142 -6.42 8.40 8.77
CA ARG A 142 -6.93 8.49 10.16
C ARG A 142 -8.11 9.45 10.25
N ASP A 143 -8.10 10.53 9.48
CA ASP A 143 -9.15 11.56 9.49
C ASP A 143 -10.44 11.03 8.87
N LEU A 144 -10.32 10.07 7.94
CA LEU A 144 -11.46 9.38 7.34
C LEU A 144 -12.18 8.39 8.28
N ARG A 145 -11.70 8.16 9.52
CA ARG A 145 -12.27 7.19 10.47
C ARG A 145 -13.08 7.83 11.60
N GLN A 146 -13.35 9.14 11.55
CA GLN A 146 -14.07 9.88 12.61
C GLN A 146 -15.56 10.15 12.33
N ASN A 147 -16.23 9.34 11.50
CA ASN A 147 -17.69 9.44 11.32
C ASN A 147 -18.38 8.15 11.74
#